data_AF-A0A0G0ZAX2-F1
#
_entry.id   AF-A0A0G0ZAX2-F1
#
_cell.length_a   1.000
_cell.length_b   1.000
_cell.length_c   1.000
_cell.angle_alpha   90.00
_cell.angle_beta   90.00
_cell.angle_gamma   90.00
#
_symmetry.space_group_name_H-M   'P 1'
#
loop_
_entity.id
_entity.type
_entity.pdbx_description
1 polymer ?
#
loop_
_entity_poly.entity_id
_entity_poly.type
_entity_poly.pdbx_seq_one_letter_code
_entity_poly.pdbx_strand_id
1 'polypeptide(L)'
;MADLVKKMPVKDAENQLKFLDKRAALPVLKLLKSAAASAVHNFNLSADNLFISNIFVDGGPMLKRFRPRAFGRAAAIQKKTSHLTLILEEKTPTARKMKTKTKTKVAVKEIQGGGEKPAAPKYETPKEIKPARKLGGFTRRIFRRKAIG
;
A
#
# COMPACT_ATOMS: atom_id res chain seq x y z
N MET A 1 -14.48 10.41 -8.16
CA MET A 1 -13.51 11.26 -7.41
C MET A 1 -12.16 11.22 -8.08
N ALA A 2 -11.65 10.03 -8.44
CA ALA A 2 -10.49 9.91 -9.33
C ALA A 2 -10.68 10.73 -10.63
N ASP A 3 -11.87 10.70 -11.22
CA ASP A 3 -12.15 11.46 -12.46
C ASP A 3 -12.11 12.98 -12.28
N LEU A 4 -12.41 13.48 -11.07
CA LEU A 4 -12.39 14.93 -10.79
C LEU A 4 -10.97 15.48 -10.92
N VAL A 5 -9.95 14.73 -10.49
CA VAL A 5 -8.54 15.16 -10.48
C VAL A 5 -7.80 14.87 -11.78
N LYS A 6 -8.43 14.18 -12.73
CA LYS A 6 -7.79 13.83 -13.99
C LYS A 6 -7.56 15.09 -14.85
N LYS A 7 -6.41 15.18 -15.52
CA LYS A 7 -5.97 16.30 -16.37
C LYS A 7 -5.73 17.63 -15.64
N MET A 8 -5.83 17.69 -14.32
CA MET A 8 -5.48 18.90 -13.58
C MET A 8 -3.98 18.96 -13.27
N PRO A 9 -3.40 20.17 -13.15
CA PRO A 9 -2.05 20.33 -12.63
C PRO A 9 -2.00 19.90 -11.17
N VAL A 10 -0.81 19.47 -10.72
CA VAL A 10 -0.63 18.87 -9.38
C VAL A 10 -1.04 19.82 -8.26
N LYS A 11 -0.70 21.11 -8.36
CA LYS A 11 -1.07 22.14 -7.35
C LYS A 11 -2.58 22.30 -7.19
N ASP A 12 -3.31 22.40 -8.29
CA ASP A 12 -4.76 22.60 -8.25
C ASP A 12 -5.45 21.33 -7.74
N ALA A 13 -4.97 20.16 -8.17
CA ALA A 13 -5.44 18.89 -7.65
C ALA A 13 -5.21 18.77 -6.13
N GLU A 14 -4.05 19.17 -5.60
CA GLU A 14 -3.81 19.19 -4.15
C GLU A 14 -4.83 20.03 -3.40
N ASN A 15 -5.12 21.23 -3.89
CA ASN A 15 -6.06 22.14 -3.25
C ASN A 15 -7.47 21.58 -3.30
N GLN A 16 -7.89 21.07 -4.46
CA GLN A 16 -9.18 20.44 -4.63
C GLN A 16 -9.36 19.25 -3.67
N LEU A 17 -8.31 18.44 -3.48
CA LEU A 17 -8.33 17.29 -2.58
C LEU A 17 -8.36 17.67 -1.09
N LYS A 18 -7.76 18.79 -0.69
CA LYS A 18 -7.73 19.24 0.71
C LYS A 18 -9.12 19.62 1.22
N PHE A 19 -9.95 20.22 0.37
CA PHE A 19 -11.27 20.74 0.73
C PHE A 19 -12.42 19.80 0.35
N LEU A 20 -12.12 18.58 -0.10
CA LEU A 20 -13.14 17.65 -0.58
C LEU A 20 -13.71 16.81 0.58
N ASP A 21 -15.02 16.91 0.81
CA ASP A 21 -15.74 16.19 1.89
C ASP A 21 -15.97 14.69 1.60
N LYS A 22 -14.95 13.99 1.10
CA LYS A 22 -15.00 12.54 0.88
C LYS A 22 -13.85 11.87 1.62
N ARG A 23 -14.14 10.76 2.30
CA ARG A 23 -13.13 9.94 2.97
C ARG A 23 -11.98 9.49 2.05
N ALA A 24 -12.28 9.30 0.76
CA ALA A 24 -11.30 8.92 -0.26
C ALA A 24 -10.28 10.03 -0.58
N ALA A 25 -10.51 11.28 -0.19
CA ALA A 25 -9.61 12.39 -0.46
C ALA A 25 -8.27 12.23 0.26
N LEU A 26 -8.29 11.80 1.53
CA LEU A 26 -7.08 11.61 2.34
C LEU A 26 -6.06 10.64 1.72
N PRO A 27 -6.42 9.39 1.35
CA PRO A 27 -5.47 8.47 0.74
C PRO A 27 -4.96 8.94 -0.62
N VAL A 28 -5.81 9.57 -1.44
CA VAL A 28 -5.41 10.09 -2.76
C VAL A 28 -4.46 11.28 -2.63
N LEU A 29 -4.71 12.19 -1.68
CA LEU A 29 -3.82 13.31 -1.39
C LEU A 29 -2.44 12.83 -0.93
N LYS A 30 -2.39 11.80 -0.08
CA LYS A 30 -1.12 11.19 0.33
C LYS A 30 -0.39 10.58 -0.86
N LEU A 31 -1.11 9.87 -1.73
CA LEU A 31 -0.55 9.29 -2.95
C LEU A 31 0.03 10.36 -3.86
N LEU A 32 -0.73 11.42 -4.13
CA LEU A 32 -0.33 12.51 -5.03
C LEU A 32 0.92 13.24 -4.53
N LYS A 33 1.00 13.55 -3.23
CA LYS A 33 2.20 14.13 -2.62
C LYS A 33 3.42 13.22 -2.76
N SER A 34 3.23 11.91 -2.52
CA SER A 34 4.30 10.92 -2.70
C SER A 34 4.76 10.84 -4.16
N ALA A 35 3.82 10.83 -5.11
CA ALA A 35 4.12 10.77 -6.53
C ALA A 35 4.88 12.01 -7.01
N ALA A 36 4.46 13.22 -6.58
CA ALA A 36 5.17 14.46 -6.86
C ALA A 36 6.61 14.43 -6.29
N ALA A 37 6.79 13.99 -5.05
CA ALA A 37 8.10 13.85 -4.44
C ALA A 37 8.99 12.84 -5.21
N SER A 38 8.44 11.70 -5.63
CA SER A 38 9.15 10.72 -6.46
C SER A 38 9.53 11.28 -7.84
N ALA A 39 8.66 12.09 -8.46
CA ALA A 39 8.94 12.73 -9.73
C ALA A 39 10.12 13.72 -9.64
N VAL A 40 10.15 14.53 -8.57
CA VAL A 40 11.24 15.47 -8.30
C VAL A 40 12.55 14.73 -8.01
N HIS A 41 12.51 13.72 -7.14
CA HIS A 41 13.72 13.01 -6.70
C HIS A 41 14.33 12.14 -7.80
N ASN A 42 13.53 11.35 -8.51
CA ASN A 42 14.03 10.34 -9.44
C ASN A 42 14.20 10.86 -10.88
N PHE A 43 13.38 11.83 -11.30
CA PHE A 43 13.38 12.32 -12.67
C PHE A 43 13.85 13.79 -12.78
N ASN A 44 14.21 14.42 -11.65
CA ASN A 44 14.62 15.83 -11.55
C ASN A 44 13.61 16.79 -12.21
N LEU A 45 12.33 16.45 -12.13
CA LEU A 45 11.25 17.26 -12.70
C LEU A 45 10.83 18.34 -11.71
N SER A 46 10.43 19.50 -12.23
CA SER A 46 9.83 20.54 -11.39
C SER A 46 8.39 20.17 -11.05
N ALA A 47 8.02 20.30 -9.78
CA ALA A 47 6.66 20.02 -9.29
C ALA A 47 5.59 20.88 -9.97
N ASP A 48 5.95 22.10 -10.37
CA ASP A 48 5.03 23.07 -11.00
C ASP A 48 4.71 22.73 -12.46
N ASN A 49 5.56 21.93 -13.12
CA ASN A 49 5.34 21.52 -14.51
C ASN A 49 4.60 20.17 -14.62
N LEU A 50 4.26 19.54 -13.50
CA LEU A 50 3.60 18.24 -13.48
C LEU A 50 2.07 18.38 -13.53
N PHE A 51 1.44 17.49 -14.28
CA PHE A 51 0.00 17.33 -14.29
C PHE A 51 -0.39 15.85 -14.23
N ILE A 52 -1.62 15.58 -13.80
CA ILE A 52 -2.15 14.22 -13.71
C ILE A 52 -2.65 13.81 -15.10
N SER A 53 -1.91 12.97 -15.80
CA SER A 53 -2.32 12.42 -17.09
C SER A 53 -3.51 11.48 -16.91
N ASN A 54 -3.34 10.49 -16.02
CA ASN A 54 -4.37 9.51 -15.73
C ASN A 54 -4.29 9.02 -14.29
N ILE A 55 -5.43 8.53 -13.82
CA ILE A 55 -5.58 7.87 -12.53
C ILE A 55 -6.53 6.70 -12.70
N PHE A 56 -6.15 5.55 -12.15
CA PHE A 56 -6.90 4.29 -12.22
C PHE A 56 -7.12 3.75 -10.82
N VAL A 57 -8.28 3.10 -10.64
CA VAL A 57 -8.67 2.47 -9.38
C VAL A 57 -9.14 1.05 -9.70
N ASP A 58 -8.26 0.10 -9.46
CA ASP A 58 -8.51 -1.31 -9.76
C ASP A 58 -8.99 -2.06 -8.52
N GLY A 59 -9.73 -3.14 -8.75
CA GLY A 59 -10.18 -4.03 -7.68
C GLY A 59 -9.00 -4.75 -7.03
N GLY A 60 -8.91 -4.65 -5.70
CA GLY A 60 -7.95 -5.42 -4.90
C GLY A 60 -8.57 -6.71 -4.33
N PRO A 61 -7.80 -7.47 -3.54
CA PRO A 61 -8.28 -8.68 -2.91
C PRO A 61 -9.48 -8.40 -2.00
N MET A 62 -10.51 -9.25 -2.11
CA MET A 62 -11.73 -9.16 -1.32
C MET A 62 -11.70 -10.15 -0.15
N LEU A 63 -11.93 -9.65 1.06
CA LEU A 63 -12.02 -10.49 2.25
C LEU A 63 -13.49 -10.81 2.56
N LYS A 64 -13.83 -12.10 2.71
CA LYS A 64 -15.17 -12.54 3.13
C LYS A 64 -15.28 -12.53 4.66
N ARG A 65 -16.40 -12.01 5.19
CA ARG A 65 -16.77 -12.05 6.62
C ARG A 65 -18.22 -12.46 6.73
N PHE A 66 -18.58 -13.36 7.63
CA PHE A 66 -19.97 -13.78 7.80
C PHE A 66 -20.63 -12.99 8.92
N ARG A 67 -21.90 -12.62 8.73
CA ARG A 67 -22.76 -12.03 9.76
C ARG A 67 -23.95 -12.96 10.00
N PRO A 68 -24.29 -13.29 11.26
CA PRO A 68 -25.47 -14.07 11.56
C PRO A 68 -26.74 -13.35 11.10
N ARG A 69 -27.75 -14.12 10.68
CA ARG A 69 -29.08 -13.67 10.26
C ARG A 69 -30.15 -14.58 10.88
N ALA A 70 -31.42 -14.17 10.77
CA ALA A 70 -32.55 -14.90 11.31
C ALA A 70 -32.64 -16.34 10.77
N PHE A 71 -33.23 -17.23 11.57
CA PHE A 71 -33.42 -18.65 11.25
C PHE A 71 -32.11 -19.42 10.97
N GLY A 72 -31.05 -19.14 11.74
CA GLY A 72 -29.76 -19.84 11.63
C GLY A 72 -28.98 -19.57 10.33
N ARG A 73 -29.40 -18.59 9.52
CA ARG A 73 -28.76 -18.26 8.25
C ARG A 73 -27.49 -17.43 8.47
N ALA A 74 -26.50 -17.60 7.59
CA ALA A 74 -25.29 -16.78 7.56
C ALA A 74 -25.19 -16.03 6.23
N ALA A 75 -25.04 -14.70 6.27
CA ALA A 75 -24.82 -13.88 5.08
C ALA A 75 -23.36 -13.44 5.01
N ALA A 76 -22.75 -13.51 3.82
CA ALA A 76 -21.40 -13.03 3.59
C ALA A 76 -21.38 -11.52 3.30
N ILE A 77 -20.52 -10.79 3.99
CA ILE A 77 -20.14 -9.40 3.74
C ILE A 77 -18.73 -9.43 3.13
N GLN A 78 -18.57 -8.79 1.98
CA GLN A 78 -17.27 -8.63 1.33
C GLN A 78 -16.64 -7.30 1.76
N LYS A 79 -15.45 -7.36 2.37
CA LYS A 79 -14.60 -6.20 2.61
C LYS A 79 -13.69 -6.03 1.39
N LYS A 80 -14.04 -5.07 0.54
CA LYS A 80 -13.36 -4.78 -0.72
C LYS A 80 -12.15 -3.88 -0.48
N THR A 81 -11.05 -4.15 -1.17
CA THR A 81 -9.87 -3.27 -1.23
C THR A 81 -9.65 -2.84 -2.68
N SER A 82 -8.74 -1.89 -2.90
CA SER A 82 -8.45 -1.35 -4.23
C SER A 82 -6.96 -1.04 -4.37
N HIS A 83 -6.46 -1.11 -5.61
CA HIS A 83 -5.14 -0.60 -5.99
C HIS A 83 -5.33 0.72 -6.74
N LEU A 84 -4.53 1.73 -6.39
CA LEU A 84 -4.53 3.02 -7.08
C LEU A 84 -3.24 3.17 -7.88
N THR A 85 -3.41 3.53 -9.15
CA THR A 85 -2.30 3.86 -10.04
C THR A 85 -2.46 5.31 -10.49
N LEU A 86 -1.43 6.13 -10.30
CA LEU A 86 -1.41 7.53 -10.69
C LEU A 86 -0.26 7.76 -11.68
N ILE A 87 -0.57 8.39 -12.80
CA ILE A 87 0.39 8.71 -13.86
C ILE A 87 0.54 10.22 -13.95
N LEU A 88 1.76 10.70 -13.71
CA LEU A 88 2.14 12.10 -13.84
C LEU A 88 2.92 12.31 -15.14
N GLU A 89 2.67 13.42 -15.81
CA GLU A 89 3.38 13.85 -17.00
C GLU A 89 3.77 15.32 -16.90
N GLU A 90 4.77 15.73 -17.70
CA GLU A 90 5.18 17.13 -17.85
C GLU A 90 4.29 17.86 -18.85
N LYS A 91 3.82 19.06 -18.51
CA LYS A 91 3.02 19.90 -19.39
C LYS A 91 3.86 20.44 -20.55
N THR A 92 5.05 20.95 -20.27
CA THR A 92 6.05 21.29 -21.29
C THR A 92 7.15 20.23 -21.30
N PRO A 93 7.39 19.54 -22.43
CA PRO A 93 8.44 18.54 -22.49
C PRO A 93 9.79 19.24 -22.35
N THR A 94 10.49 19.02 -21.24
CA THR A 94 11.90 19.38 -21.16
C THR A 94 12.69 18.53 -22.15
N ALA A 95 13.68 19.14 -22.83
CA ALA A 95 14.35 18.62 -24.05
C ALA A 95 15.10 17.27 -23.91
N ARG A 96 14.95 16.53 -22.81
CA ARG A 96 15.57 15.22 -22.58
C ARG A 96 14.90 14.07 -23.34
N LYS A 97 13.76 14.29 -24.02
CA LYS A 97 12.97 13.24 -24.70
C LYS A 97 13.49 12.76 -26.07
N MET A 98 14.71 13.10 -26.49
CA MET A 98 15.27 12.63 -27.78
C MET A 98 16.08 11.32 -27.73
N LYS A 99 16.32 10.72 -26.56
CA LYS A 99 17.07 9.45 -26.48
C LYS A 99 16.20 8.36 -25.85
N THR A 100 15.50 7.59 -26.68
CA THR A 100 15.24 6.13 -26.54
C THR A 100 13.98 5.70 -27.31
N LYS A 101 14.13 5.53 -28.62
CA LYS A 101 13.33 4.59 -29.40
C LYS A 101 14.28 3.71 -30.21
N THR A 102 15.01 2.82 -29.54
CA THR A 102 15.71 1.72 -30.25
C THR A 102 15.86 0.48 -29.37
N LYS A 103 14.99 -0.49 -29.67
CA LYS A 103 15.04 -1.96 -29.48
C LYS A 103 16.11 -2.55 -28.54
N THR A 104 15.67 -3.32 -27.54
CA THR A 104 16.09 -4.74 -27.38
C THR A 104 15.16 -5.49 -26.42
N LYS A 105 14.62 -6.62 -26.89
CA LYS A 105 14.27 -7.72 -25.99
C LYS A 105 15.59 -8.28 -25.47
N VAL A 106 15.73 -8.49 -24.16
CA VAL A 106 16.47 -9.58 -23.47
C VAL A 106 16.71 -9.21 -21.99
N ALA A 107 16.48 -10.22 -21.16
CA ALA A 107 16.91 -10.39 -19.77
C ALA A 107 16.22 -9.56 -18.68
N VAL A 108 15.36 -10.26 -17.93
CA VAL A 108 15.17 -10.07 -16.50
C VAL A 108 16.55 -9.94 -15.85
N LYS A 109 16.92 -8.72 -15.46
CA LYS A 109 17.97 -8.48 -14.48
C LYS A 109 17.29 -7.95 -13.23
N GLU A 110 17.47 -8.69 -12.16
CA GLU A 110 17.17 -8.31 -10.80
C GLU A 110 17.66 -6.88 -10.54
N ILE A 111 16.75 -6.01 -10.11
CA ILE A 111 17.14 -4.77 -9.45
C ILE A 111 17.21 -5.10 -7.97
N GLN A 112 18.43 -5.43 -7.53
CA GLN A 112 18.81 -5.36 -6.14
C GLN A 112 18.97 -3.88 -5.75
N GLY A 113 18.15 -3.43 -4.80
CA GLY A 113 18.51 -2.45 -3.76
C GLY A 113 18.52 -0.97 -4.14
N GLY A 114 17.61 -0.19 -3.51
CA GLY A 114 17.75 1.27 -3.50
C GLY A 114 16.60 2.06 -2.87
N GLY A 115 15.82 1.46 -1.97
CA GLY A 115 14.92 2.20 -1.09
C GLY A 115 15.22 1.73 0.32
N GLU A 116 15.81 2.60 1.14
CA GLU A 116 16.01 2.34 2.56
C GLU A 116 14.66 1.97 3.17
N LYS A 117 14.55 0.71 3.58
CA LYS A 117 13.52 0.30 4.53
C LYS A 117 13.79 1.14 5.79
N PRO A 118 12.81 1.89 6.33
CA PRO A 118 12.97 2.37 7.69
C PRO A 118 13.18 1.13 8.56
N ALA A 119 14.33 1.08 9.23
CA ALA A 119 14.64 0.02 10.17
C ALA A 119 13.46 -0.10 11.13
N ALA A 120 12.88 -1.30 11.23
CA ALA A 120 11.93 -1.61 12.29
C ALA A 120 12.58 -1.15 13.62
N PRO A 121 11.87 -0.44 14.51
CA PRO A 121 12.42 -0.14 15.82
C PRO A 121 12.82 -1.47 16.45
N LYS A 122 14.11 -1.60 16.77
CA LYS A 122 14.63 -2.72 17.55
C LYS A 122 13.97 -2.62 18.91
N TYR A 123 12.96 -3.46 19.16
CA TYR A 123 12.47 -3.67 20.51
C TYR A 123 13.57 -4.42 21.25
N GLU A 124 14.19 -3.76 22.22
CA GLU A 124 15.07 -4.41 23.18
C GLU A 124 14.27 -5.51 23.86
N THR A 125 14.76 -6.74 23.76
CA THR A 125 14.26 -7.86 24.55
C THR A 125 14.37 -7.49 26.03
N PRO A 126 13.27 -7.49 26.82
CA PRO A 126 13.37 -7.31 28.25
C PRO A 126 14.36 -8.34 28.82
N LYS A 127 15.30 -7.86 29.61
CA LYS A 127 16.27 -8.67 30.34
C LYS A 127 15.54 -9.78 31.12
N GLU A 128 16.13 -10.97 31.05
CA GLU A 128 15.68 -12.22 31.65
C GLU A 128 15.13 -12.03 33.08
N ILE A 129 13.86 -12.38 33.28
CA ILE A 129 13.34 -12.66 34.61
C ILE A 129 13.76 -14.10 34.95
N LYS A 130 14.63 -14.26 35.95
CA LYS A 130 15.09 -15.56 36.45
C LYS A 130 13.88 -16.42 36.84
N PRO A 131 13.81 -17.71 36.48
CA PRO A 131 12.67 -18.56 36.85
C PRO A 131 12.65 -18.79 38.35
N ALA A 132 11.50 -18.52 38.98
CA ALA A 132 11.23 -18.93 40.35
C ALA A 132 11.30 -20.46 40.47
N ARG A 133 11.90 -20.91 41.58
CA ARG A 133 12.28 -22.31 41.86
C ARG A 133 11.08 -23.28 41.82
N LYS A 134 11.39 -24.52 41.39
CA LYS A 134 10.50 -25.67 41.22
C LYS A 134 9.66 -25.98 42.47
N LEU A 135 8.37 -26.27 42.26
CA LEU A 135 7.53 -27.06 43.16
C LEU A 135 6.98 -28.28 42.41
N GLY A 136 6.87 -29.37 43.15
CA GLY A 136 6.76 -30.76 42.68
C GLY A 136 5.60 -31.06 41.74
N GLY A 137 5.76 -32.15 41.00
CA GLY A 137 4.83 -32.57 39.96
C GLY A 137 3.42 -32.88 40.45
N PHE A 138 2.44 -32.53 39.62
CA PHE A 138 1.09 -33.07 39.76
C PHE A 138 0.26 -33.14 38.46
N THR A 139 0.69 -32.62 37.31
CA THR A 139 -0.17 -32.66 36.10
C THR A 139 0.60 -32.97 34.80
N ARG A 140 1.09 -34.21 34.69
CA ARG A 140 1.29 -34.91 33.40
C ARG A 140 0.46 -36.18 33.41
N ARG A 141 -0.85 -36.03 33.33
CA ARG A 141 -1.84 -37.06 33.02
C ARG A 141 -3.12 -36.29 32.72
N ILE A 142 -3.98 -36.78 31.82
CA ILE A 142 -5.06 -36.04 31.13
C ILE A 142 -4.48 -35.26 29.93
N PHE A 143 -4.14 -35.86 28.78
CA PHE A 143 -5.12 -36.38 27.83
C PHE A 143 -4.38 -37.16 26.71
N ARG A 144 -4.06 -38.44 26.93
CA ARG A 144 -3.76 -39.39 25.83
C ARG A 144 -5.10 -39.90 25.33
N ARG A 145 -5.62 -39.35 24.22
CA ARG A 145 -6.79 -39.95 23.55
C ARG A 145 -6.36 -41.24 22.86
N LYS A 146 -7.00 -42.33 23.29
CA LYS A 146 -7.01 -43.66 22.69
C LYS A 146 -7.66 -43.55 21.30
N ALA A 147 -6.97 -43.99 20.25
CA ALA A 147 -7.60 -44.31 18.98
C ALA A 147 -8.19 -45.73 19.09
N ILE A 148 -9.45 -45.89 18.70
CA ILE A 148 -10.10 -47.18 18.44
C ILE A 148 -10.38 -47.19 16.94
N GLY A 149 -9.95 -48.25 16.28
CA GLY A 149 -10.04 -48.49 14.83
C GLY A 149 -9.09 -49.63 14.49
#